data_AF-A0A921BCE0-F1
#
_entry.id   AF-A0A921BCE0-F1
#
_cell.length_a   1.000
_cell.length_b   1.000
_cell.length_c   1.000
_cell.angle_alpha   90.00
_cell.angle_beta   90.00
_cell.angle_gamma   90.00
#
_symmetry.space_group_name_H-M   'P 1'
#
loop_
_entity.id
_entity.type
_entity.pdbx_description
1 polymer ?
#
loop_
_entity_poly.entity_id
_entity_poly.type
_entity_poly.pdbx_seq_one_letter_code
_entity_poly.pdbx_strand_id
1 'polypeptide(L)'
;MQVCYRPAKKFLRVKKSEIRKGLETVLGKVGLRLFPTSYSVLDCAHNVASVRNMTTEICKNINFDRCFVILGLMKDKEIDNIIEILNQFGDLFYLVQVDPKKGGKKLKN
;
A
#
# COMPACT_ATOMS: atom_id res chain seq x y z
N MET A 1 15.54 -0.06 3.52
CA MET A 1 15.31 -0.63 2.18
C MET A 1 16.46 -1.58 1.87
N GLN A 2 16.26 -2.89 2.07
CA GLN A 2 17.27 -3.90 1.76
C GLN A 2 16.85 -4.61 0.46
N VAL A 3 17.55 -4.30 -0.63
CA VAL A 3 17.41 -5.04 -1.88
C VAL A 3 18.18 -6.34 -1.71
N CYS A 4 17.48 -7.46 -1.53
CA CYS A 4 18.10 -8.77 -1.46
C CYS A 4 18.50 -9.22 -2.87
N TYR A 5 19.80 -9.14 -3.17
CA TYR A 5 20.40 -9.63 -4.41
C TYR A 5 20.76 -11.12 -4.24
N ARG A 6 19.98 -12.01 -4.87
CA ARG A 6 20.32 -13.44 -4.99
C ARG A 6 20.66 -13.76 -6.46
N PRO A 7 21.85 -14.26 -6.78
CA PRO A 7 22.37 -14.24 -8.14
C PRO A 7 21.93 -15.47 -8.94
N ALA A 8 21.13 -15.26 -9.98
CA ALA A 8 21.04 -16.16 -11.13
C ALA A 8 21.12 -15.30 -12.41
N LYS A 9 22.31 -15.36 -13.03
CA LYS A 9 22.79 -14.65 -14.23
C LYS A 9 21.72 -14.21 -15.25
N LYS A 10 21.42 -12.90 -15.25
CA LYS A 10 21.24 -12.05 -16.46
C LYS A 10 21.71 -10.64 -16.11
N PHE A 11 22.99 -10.34 -16.34
CA PHE A 11 23.49 -8.97 -16.19
C PHE A 11 22.92 -8.11 -17.32
N LEU A 12 21.86 -7.35 -17.03
CA LEU A 12 21.41 -6.30 -17.92
C LEU A 12 22.46 -5.18 -17.85
N ARG A 13 23.11 -4.84 -18.97
CA ARG A 13 24.03 -3.70 -19.09
C ARG A 13 23.23 -2.39 -19.05
N VAL A 14 22.70 -2.04 -17.89
CA VAL A 14 21.91 -0.82 -17.67
C VAL A 14 22.82 0.27 -17.12
N LYS A 15 22.85 1.44 -17.75
CA LYS A 15 23.62 2.58 -17.24
C LYS A 15 22.95 3.10 -15.96
N LYS A 16 23.75 3.64 -15.03
CA LYS A 16 23.25 4.26 -13.79
C LYS A 16 22.19 5.34 -14.06
N SER A 17 22.34 6.11 -15.14
CA SER A 17 21.35 7.10 -15.60
C SER A 17 19.99 6.48 -15.91
N GLU A 18 19.98 5.33 -16.58
CA GLU A 18 18.75 4.61 -16.93
C GLU A 18 18.07 4.00 -15.70
N ILE A 19 18.86 3.49 -14.74
CA ILE A 19 18.33 3.02 -13.45
C ILE A 19 17.67 4.19 -12.70
N ARG A 20 18.36 5.33 -12.60
CA ARG A 20 17.84 6.53 -11.93
C ARG A 20 16.56 7.02 -12.60
N LYS A 21 16.56 7.13 -13.93
CA LYS A 21 15.39 7.50 -14.72
C LYS A 21 14.23 6.52 -14.49
N GLY A 22 14.50 5.22 -14.43
CA GLY A 22 13.49 4.21 -14.12
C GLY A 22 12.87 4.41 -12.74
N LEU A 23 13.68 4.71 -11.72
CA LEU A 23 13.21 5.00 -10.36
C LEU A 23 12.46 6.33 -10.26
N GLU A 24 12.83 7.34 -11.03
CA GLU A 24 12.16 8.64 -11.06
C GLU A 24 10.82 8.58 -11.82
N THR A 25 10.71 7.70 -12.83
CA THR A 25 9.53 7.61 -13.70
C THR A 25 8.56 6.50 -13.32
N VAL A 26 8.94 5.60 -12.39
CA VAL A 26 8.05 4.54 -11.94
C VAL A 26 6.87 5.13 -11.17
N LEU A 27 5.75 5.28 -11.87
CA LEU A 27 4.46 5.48 -11.22
C LEU A 27 3.97 4.10 -10.78
N GLY A 28 4.13 3.80 -9.49
CA GLY A 28 3.54 2.61 -8.90
C GLY A 28 2.03 2.59 -9.19
N LYS A 29 1.58 1.60 -9.96
CA LYS A 29 0.13 1.36 -10.18
C LYS A 29 -0.56 0.86 -8.90
N VAL A 30 0.23 0.45 -7.91
CA VAL A 30 -0.18 -0.15 -6.64
C VAL A 30 0.71 0.43 -5.54
N GLY A 31 0.11 0.80 -4.40
CA GLY A 31 0.79 1.37 -3.25
C GLY A 31 0.36 2.81 -2.94
N LEU A 32 1.03 3.43 -1.96
CA LEU A 32 0.69 4.73 -1.41
C LEU A 32 0.72 5.84 -2.47
N ARG A 33 -0.44 6.43 -2.75
CA ARG A 33 -0.58 7.59 -3.63
C ARG A 33 -1.24 8.74 -2.90
N LEU A 34 -0.54 9.86 -2.84
CA LEU A 34 -1.01 11.11 -2.26
C LEU A 34 -1.68 11.99 -3.33
N PHE A 35 -2.82 12.58 -2.99
CA PHE A 35 -3.51 13.61 -3.76
C PHE A 35 -3.57 14.88 -2.92
N PRO A 36 -2.58 15.78 -3.04
CA PRO A 36 -2.47 16.95 -2.17
C PRO A 36 -3.66 17.91 -2.28
N THR A 37 -4.26 18.02 -3.47
CA THR A 37 -5.39 18.92 -3.73
C THR A 37 -6.67 18.53 -2.97
N SER A 38 -6.83 17.24 -2.67
CA SER A 38 -7.97 16.70 -1.92
C SER A 38 -7.58 16.16 -0.55
N TYR A 39 -6.32 16.32 -0.13
CA TYR A 39 -5.75 15.74 1.09
C TYR A 39 -6.07 14.25 1.26
N SER A 40 -6.16 13.51 0.14
CA SER A 40 -6.53 12.11 0.15
C SER A 40 -5.35 11.21 -0.17
N VAL A 41 -5.36 10.04 0.45
CA VAL A 41 -4.35 9.00 0.26
C VAL A 41 -5.06 7.73 -0.19
N LEU A 42 -4.57 7.14 -1.27
CA LEU A 42 -5.02 5.83 -1.75
C LEU A 42 -3.89 4.82 -1.56
N ASP A 43 -4.19 3.69 -0.95
CA ASP A 43 -3.26 2.57 -0.80
C ASP A 43 -4.02 1.24 -0.98
N CYS A 44 -3.30 0.19 -1.37
CA CYS A 44 -3.83 -1.17 -1.50
C CYS A 44 -3.42 -2.07 -0.33
N ALA A 45 -2.94 -1.51 0.79
CA ALA A 45 -2.58 -2.21 2.00
C ALA A 45 -3.77 -3.03 2.53
N HIS A 46 -3.55 -4.34 2.69
CA HIS A 46 -4.60 -5.31 3.04
C HIS A 46 -4.09 -6.44 3.94
N ASN A 47 -2.86 -6.30 4.46
CA ASN A 47 -2.27 -7.18 5.45
C ASN A 47 -1.59 -6.34 6.54
N VAL A 48 -1.37 -6.95 7.71
CA VAL A 48 -0.85 -6.27 8.92
C VAL A 48 0.44 -5.49 8.65
N ALA A 49 1.41 -6.10 7.96
CA ALA A 49 2.70 -5.45 7.67
C ALA A 49 2.55 -4.23 6.75
N SER A 50 1.74 -4.37 5.69
CA SER A 50 1.48 -3.26 4.76
C SER A 50 0.75 -2.10 5.42
N VAL A 51 -0.24 -2.39 6.29
CA VAL A 51 -0.99 -1.37 7.00
C VAL A 51 -0.09 -0.63 8.00
N ARG A 52 0.75 -1.33 8.77
CA ARG A 52 1.72 -0.68 9.67
C ARG A 52 2.68 0.24 8.93
N ASN A 53 3.21 -0.22 7.80
CA ASN A 53 4.12 0.60 7.00
C ASN A 53 3.39 1.83 6.45
N MET A 54 2.18 1.65 5.92
CA MET A 54 1.36 2.74 5.39
C MET A 54 1.09 3.81 6.46
N THR A 55 0.57 3.44 7.63
CA THR A 55 0.27 4.40 8.70
C THR A 55 1.52 5.11 9.20
N THR A 56 2.62 4.37 9.36
CA THR A 56 3.92 4.92 9.77
C THR A 56 4.44 5.95 8.77
N GLU A 57 4.42 5.64 7.48
CA GLU A 57 4.92 6.56 6.45
C GLU A 57 4.02 7.78 6.27
N ILE A 58 2.70 7.64 6.42
CA ILE A 58 1.78 8.78 6.43
C ILE A 58 2.10 9.71 7.62
N CYS A 59 2.15 9.18 8.85
CA CYS A 59 2.43 10.00 10.05
C CYS A 59 3.79 10.69 10.01
N LYS A 60 4.79 10.12 9.35
CA LYS A 60 6.13 10.73 9.24
C LYS A 60 6.18 11.88 8.23
N ASN A 61 5.40 11.79 7.15
CA ASN A 61 5.57 12.66 5.98
C ASN A 61 4.40 13.64 5.78
N ILE A 62 3.28 13.45 6.47
CA ILE A 62 2.06 14.24 6.28
C ILE A 62 1.54 14.66 7.66
N ASN A 63 1.38 15.97 7.83
CA ASN A 63 0.71 16.54 9.00
C ASN A 63 -0.79 16.67 8.71
N PHE A 64 -1.62 16.20 9.64
CA PHE A 64 -3.06 16.30 9.57
C PHE A 64 -3.65 16.32 10.98
N ASP A 65 -4.76 17.03 11.17
CA ASP A 65 -5.44 17.11 12.48
C ASP A 65 -6.44 15.97 12.68
N ARG A 66 -7.02 15.45 11.58
CA ARG A 66 -7.95 14.32 11.58
C ARG A 66 -7.70 13.40 10.40
N CYS A 67 -7.88 12.10 10.59
CA CYS A 67 -7.80 11.07 9.57
C CYS A 67 -9.13 10.32 9.43
N PHE A 68 -9.76 10.46 8.26
CA PHE A 68 -10.94 9.70 7.88
C PHE A 68 -10.52 8.48 7.06
N VAL A 69 -10.91 7.28 7.51
CA VAL A 69 -10.50 6.02 6.88
C VAL A 69 -11.68 5.39 6.15
N ILE A 70 -11.57 5.24 4.83
CA ILE A 70 -12.50 4.44 4.02
C ILE A 70 -11.87 3.06 3.84
N LEU A 71 -12.49 2.02 4.43
CA LEU A 71 -11.91 0.69 4.52
C LEU A 71 -12.78 -0.36 3.85
N GLY A 72 -12.21 -1.06 2.86
CA GLY A 72 -12.77 -2.27 2.26
C GLY A 72 -11.76 -3.40 2.32
N LEU A 73 -12.07 -4.46 3.08
CA LEU A 73 -11.23 -5.65 3.21
C LEU A 73 -12.00 -6.90 2.77
N MET A 74 -11.27 -7.84 2.16
CA MET A 74 -11.80 -9.18 1.92
C MET A 74 -11.81 -10.01 3.23
N LYS A 75 -12.73 -10.99 3.31
CA LYS A 75 -12.92 -11.83 4.50
C LYS A 75 -11.74 -12.75 4.84
N ASP A 76 -10.82 -12.98 3.90
CA ASP A 76 -9.64 -13.84 4.07
C ASP A 76 -8.46 -13.12 4.75
N LYS A 77 -8.63 -11.85 5.14
CA LYS A 77 -7.58 -11.06 5.78
C LYS A 77 -7.63 -11.16 7.30
N GLU A 78 -6.51 -10.85 7.94
CA GLU A 78 -6.39 -10.69 9.39
C GLU A 78 -7.08 -9.40 9.85
N ILE A 79 -8.41 -9.36 9.75
CA ILE A 79 -9.21 -8.14 9.91
C ILE A 79 -9.03 -7.53 11.30
N ASP A 80 -9.07 -8.33 12.36
CA ASP A 80 -8.98 -7.83 13.74
C ASP A 80 -7.64 -7.12 14.00
N ASN A 81 -6.54 -7.73 13.59
CA ASN A 81 -5.20 -7.14 13.70
C ASN A 81 -5.05 -5.85 12.87
N ILE A 82 -5.66 -5.81 11.69
CA ILE A 82 -5.66 -4.61 10.84
C ILE A 82 -6.47 -3.48 11.49
N ILE A 83 -7.65 -3.79 12.03
CA ILE A 83 -8.50 -2.82 12.71
C ILE A 83 -7.79 -2.26 13.94
N GLU A 84 -7.10 -3.08 14.74
CA GLU A 84 -6.36 -2.62 15.91
C GLU A 84 -5.33 -1.53 15.55
N ILE A 85 -4.57 -1.73 14.47
CA ILE A 85 -3.61 -0.74 13.99
C ILE A 85 -4.32 0.53 13.50
N LEU A 86 -5.37 0.37 12.69
CA LEU A 86 -6.06 1.52 12.12
C LEU A 86 -6.78 2.32 13.21
N ASN A 87 -7.31 1.70 14.26
CA ASN A 87 -8.01 2.36 15.35
C ASN A 87 -7.11 3.33 16.14
N GLN A 88 -5.78 3.14 16.09
CA GLN A 88 -4.81 4.08 16.65
C GLN A 88 -4.48 5.25 15.71
N PHE A 89 -4.90 5.17 14.45
CA PHE A 89 -4.52 6.07 13.37
C PHE A 89 -5.70 6.92 12.85
N GLY A 90 -6.90 6.33 12.74
CA GLY A 90 -8.09 6.96 12.19
C GLY A 90 -9.05 7.45 13.26
N ASP A 91 -9.65 8.62 13.03
CA ASP A 91 -10.67 9.21 13.92
C ASP A 91 -12.08 8.74 13.59
N LEU A 92 -12.34 8.42 12.32
CA LEU A 92 -13.65 7.97 11.85
C LEU A 92 -13.51 7.01 10.66
N PHE A 93 -14.33 5.96 10.69
CA PHE A 93 -14.27 4.85 9.74
C PHE A 93 -15.54 4.75 8.89
N TYR A 94 -15.34 4.67 7.58
CA TYR A 94 -16.37 4.32 6.60
C TYR A 94 -16.07 2.92 6.07
N LEU A 95 -16.83 1.93 6.52
CA LEU A 95 -16.68 0.55 6.07
C LEU A 95 -17.44 0.34 4.76
N VAL A 96 -16.75 -0.17 3.74
CA VAL A 96 -17.34 -0.43 2.42
C VAL A 96 -17.29 -1.91 2.08
N GLN A 97 -18.35 -2.41 1.46
CA GLN A 97 -18.41 -3.79 1.02
C GLN A 97 -17.57 -3.99 -0.24
N VAL A 98 -16.63 -4.95 -0.18
CA VAL A 98 -15.85 -5.39 -1.34
C VAL A 98 -16.64 -6.46 -2.08
N ASP A 99 -16.79 -6.33 -3.41
CA ASP A 99 -17.39 -7.38 -4.25
C ASP A 99 -16.41 -8.56 -4.40
N PRO A 100 -16.68 -9.72 -3.78
CA PRO A 100 -15.75 -10.85 -3.79
C PRO A 100 -15.63 -11.50 -5.18
N LYS A 101 -16.57 -11.26 -6.10
CA LYS A 101 -16.49 -11.80 -7.48
C LYS A 101 -15.37 -11.17 -8.30
N LYS A 102 -14.87 -9.99 -7.88
CA LYS A 102 -13.77 -9.27 -8.52
C LYS A 102 -12.41 -9.54 -7.88
N GLY A 103 -12.37 -10.19 -6.72
CA GLY A 103 -11.13 -10.64 -6.08
C GLY A 103 -10.69 -11.98 -6.67
N GLY A 104 -9.77 -11.93 -7.64
CA GLY A 104 -9.04 -13.05 -8.26
C GLY A 104 -9.66 -14.45 -8.17
N LYS A 105 -10.16 -14.98 -9.30
CA LYS A 105 -10.54 -16.40 -9.41
C LYS A 105 -9.38 -17.26 -8.90
N LYS A 106 -9.60 -18.05 -7.84
CA LYS A 106 -8.72 -19.19 -7.53
C LYS A 106 -8.68 -20.06 -8.80
N LEU A 107 -7.50 -20.17 -9.41
CA LEU A 107 -7.23 -21.21 -10.39
C LEU A 107 -7.51 -22.53 -9.67
N LYS A 108 -8.56 -23.23 -10.09
CA LYS A 108 -8.84 -24.59 -9.63
C LYS A 108 -7.75 -25.47 -10.25
N ASN A 109 -6.92 -26.08 -9.39
CA ASN A 109 -6.11 -27.23 -9.79
C ASN A 109 -7.02 -28.42 -10.08
#